data_AF-K3XRW6-F1
#
_entry.id   AF-K3XRW6-F1
#
_cell.length_a   1.000
_cell.length_b   1.000
_cell.length_c   1.000
_cell.angle_alpha   90.00
_cell.angle_beta   90.00
_cell.angle_gamma   90.00
#
_symmetry.space_group_name_H-M   'P 1'
#
loop_
_entity.id
_entity.type
_entity.pdbx_description
1 polymer ?
#
loop_
_entity_poly.entity_id
_entity_poly.type
_entity_poly.pdbx_seq_one_letter_code
_entity_poly.pdbx_strand_id
1 'polypeptide(L)'
;MATRAAFVVALILRSIYGGMNIVAKGAFDEGMSTSVFVLYRHAIAIPFLLPIAYMLERKTSPALTFKASLKLFVHALYGISGSINVYSIGLSYASATSSSAISNVLPVVAFFLAVLLRQGIESLNMKRFQGIVKVTGIVFCFAGVIVLAFYQGPEMKSFNHHRLLHQTSNSHATVIVHSVRTWLLGIFLMTLGTICWAFWTVLQGPILDAYPSKLLNTSLQIVFATIQSFFIALVVERDFSRWKLKLDISLIAVLYCVSSICVFLMCRPVS
;
A
#
# COMPACT_ATOMS: atom_id res chain seq x y z
N MET A 1 -9.49 -0.80 -29.57
CA MET A 1 -9.00 -2.02 -28.89
C MET A 1 -8.12 -1.72 -27.68
N ALA A 2 -7.17 -0.77 -27.76
CA ALA A 2 -6.29 -0.39 -26.64
C ALA A 2 -7.03 -0.01 -25.34
N THR A 3 -8.19 0.66 -25.42
CA THR A 3 -8.98 1.06 -24.24
C THR A 3 -9.56 -0.12 -23.48
N ARG A 4 -10.05 -1.16 -24.18
CA ARG A 4 -10.59 -2.37 -23.54
C ARG A 4 -9.49 -3.15 -22.80
N ALA A 5 -8.31 -3.26 -23.40
CA ALA A 5 -7.15 -3.88 -22.76
C ALA A 5 -6.74 -3.12 -21.48
N ALA A 6 -6.72 -1.78 -21.52
CA ALA A 6 -6.41 -0.97 -20.34
C ALA A 6 -7.42 -1.16 -19.19
N PHE A 7 -8.73 -1.23 -19.49
CA PHE A 7 -9.74 -1.52 -18.47
C PHE A 7 -9.61 -2.92 -17.88
N VAL A 8 -9.32 -3.92 -18.71
CA VAL A 8 -9.09 -5.30 -18.24
C VAL A 8 -7.86 -5.37 -17.34
N VAL A 9 -6.75 -4.73 -17.72
CA VAL A 9 -5.54 -4.65 -16.88
C VAL A 9 -5.83 -3.94 -15.56
N ALA A 10 -6.56 -2.82 -15.59
CA ALA A 10 -6.96 -2.11 -14.38
C ALA A 10 -7.84 -2.97 -13.46
N LEU A 11 -8.79 -3.72 -14.02
CA LEU A 11 -9.64 -4.63 -13.26
C LEU A 11 -8.82 -5.75 -12.60
N ILE A 12 -7.92 -6.39 -13.35
CA ILE A 12 -7.03 -7.45 -12.84
C ILE A 12 -6.16 -6.91 -11.70
N LEU A 13 -5.54 -5.74 -11.89
CA LEU A 13 -4.72 -5.11 -10.84
C LEU A 13 -5.54 -4.84 -9.58
N ARG A 14 -6.76 -4.31 -9.71
CA ARG A 14 -7.63 -4.03 -8.56
C ARG A 14 -8.07 -5.30 -7.84
N SER A 15 -8.37 -6.37 -8.57
CA SER A 15 -8.66 -7.68 -7.98
C SER A 15 -7.47 -8.25 -7.21
N ILE A 16 -6.25 -8.12 -7.76
CA ILE A 16 -5.01 -8.53 -7.09
C ILE A 16 -4.81 -7.74 -5.79
N TYR A 17 -4.99 -6.41 -5.82
CA TYR A 17 -4.89 -5.57 -4.62
C TYR A 17 -5.97 -5.90 -3.57
N GLY A 18 -7.19 -6.21 -3.99
CA GLY A 18 -8.26 -6.66 -3.09
C GLY A 18 -7.90 -7.98 -2.41
N GLY A 19 -7.41 -8.96 -3.17
CA GLY A 19 -6.90 -10.23 -2.64
C GLY A 19 -5.75 -10.02 -1.65
N MET A 20 -4.84 -9.10 -1.96
CA MET A 20 -3.68 -8.78 -1.11
C MET A 20 -4.13 -8.31 0.28
N ASN A 21 -5.14 -7.45 0.35
CA ASN A 21 -5.68 -6.96 1.62
C ASN A 21 -6.34 -8.07 2.44
N ILE A 22 -7.04 -9.01 1.78
CA ILE A 22 -7.71 -10.15 2.45
C ILE A 22 -6.67 -11.10 3.03
N VAL A 23 -5.68 -11.49 2.22
CA VAL A 23 -4.67 -12.46 2.64
C VAL A 23 -3.74 -11.86 3.70
N ALA A 24 -3.34 -10.58 3.57
CA ALA A 24 -2.57 -9.89 4.62
C ALA A 24 -3.35 -9.80 5.93
N LYS A 25 -4.64 -9.45 5.87
CA LYS A 25 -5.50 -9.41 7.07
C LYS A 25 -5.61 -10.79 7.73
N GLY A 26 -5.80 -11.85 6.95
CA GLY A 26 -5.81 -13.23 7.47
C GLY A 26 -4.52 -13.60 8.21
N ALA A 27 -3.35 -13.23 7.66
CA ALA A 27 -2.08 -13.46 8.35
C ALA A 27 -1.95 -12.66 9.66
N PHE A 28 -2.47 -11.43 9.71
CA PHE A 28 -2.46 -10.62 10.93
C PHE A 28 -3.40 -11.17 12.01
N ASP A 29 -4.54 -11.72 11.60
CA ASP A 29 -5.51 -12.35 12.52
C ASP A 29 -4.98 -13.66 13.13
N GLU A 30 -4.14 -14.40 12.39
CA GLU A 30 -3.38 -15.55 12.89
C GLU A 30 -2.16 -15.17 13.76
N GLY A 31 -1.98 -13.87 14.05
CA GLY A 31 -0.98 -13.36 14.99
C GLY A 31 0.38 -13.00 14.40
N MET A 32 0.52 -13.02 13.07
CA MET A 32 1.74 -12.57 12.41
C MET A 32 2.01 -11.09 12.70
N SER A 33 3.25 -10.77 13.06
CA SER A 33 3.66 -9.37 13.27
C SER A 33 3.61 -8.59 11.96
N THR A 34 2.94 -7.43 11.99
CA THR A 34 2.74 -6.58 10.81
C THR A 34 4.07 -6.04 10.26
N SER A 35 4.98 -5.59 11.14
CA SER A 35 6.30 -5.07 10.70
C SER A 35 7.21 -6.17 10.14
N VAL A 36 7.17 -7.37 10.73
CA VAL A 36 7.90 -8.54 10.21
C VAL A 36 7.35 -8.97 8.84
N PHE A 37 6.03 -8.96 8.67
CA PHE A 37 5.39 -9.21 7.38
C PHE A 37 5.86 -8.23 6.30
N VAL A 38 5.88 -6.94 6.61
CA VAL A 38 6.34 -5.89 5.67
C VAL A 38 7.82 -6.08 5.32
N LEU A 39 8.67 -6.39 6.30
CA LEU A 39 10.08 -6.71 6.07
C LEU A 39 10.24 -7.88 5.08
N TYR A 40 9.59 -9.02 5.35
CA TYR A 40 9.69 -10.19 4.48
C TYR A 40 9.16 -9.93 3.07
N ARG A 41 8.06 -9.19 2.95
CA ARG A 41 7.51 -8.80 1.65
C ARG A 41 8.52 -8.03 0.81
N HIS A 42 9.26 -7.09 1.38
CA HIS A 42 10.31 -6.38 0.64
C HIS A 42 11.53 -7.25 0.37
N ALA A 43 11.99 -8.01 1.37
CA ALA A 43 13.15 -8.87 1.26
C ALA A 43 13.00 -9.93 0.16
N ILE A 44 11.82 -10.55 0.05
CA ILE A 44 11.52 -11.53 -0.99
C ILE A 44 11.34 -10.87 -2.36
N ALA A 45 10.87 -9.62 -2.43
CA ALA A 45 10.71 -8.92 -3.71
C ALA A 45 12.05 -8.52 -4.37
N ILE A 46 13.10 -8.24 -3.58
CA ILE A 46 14.41 -7.78 -4.08
C ILE A 46 15.05 -8.77 -5.08
N PRO A 47 15.18 -10.08 -4.78
CA PRO A 47 15.77 -11.06 -5.71
C PRO A 47 15.10 -11.12 -7.07
N PHE A 48 13.82 -10.78 -7.18
CA PHE A 48 13.11 -10.75 -8.47
C PHE A 48 13.26 -9.40 -9.16
N LEU A 49 13.08 -8.30 -8.42
CA LEU A 49 12.98 -6.97 -9.01
C LEU A 49 14.34 -6.34 -9.32
N LEU A 50 15.31 -6.47 -8.41
CA LEU A 50 16.59 -5.79 -8.55
C LEU A 50 17.41 -6.33 -9.73
N PRO A 51 17.53 -7.64 -9.96
CA PRO A 51 18.26 -8.17 -11.12
C PRO A 51 17.58 -7.78 -12.43
N ILE A 52 16.25 -7.87 -12.52
CA ILE A 52 15.50 -7.49 -13.73
C ILE A 52 15.69 -5.99 -14.01
N ALA A 53 15.53 -5.15 -12.99
CA ALA A 53 15.74 -3.70 -13.10
C ALA A 53 17.15 -3.36 -13.59
N TYR A 54 18.16 -3.96 -12.96
CA TYR A 54 19.54 -3.76 -13.33
C TYR A 54 19.82 -4.24 -14.75
N MET A 55 19.36 -5.44 -15.14
CA MET A 55 19.58 -5.95 -16.49
C MET A 55 18.96 -5.07 -17.58
N LEU A 56 17.77 -4.54 -17.34
CA LEU A 56 17.04 -3.69 -18.28
C LEU A 56 17.62 -2.28 -18.39
N GLU A 57 18.01 -1.66 -17.27
CA GLU A 57 18.40 -0.26 -17.24
C GLU A 57 19.91 -0.04 -17.03
N ARG A 58 20.75 -1.07 -16.87
CA ARG A 58 22.21 -0.92 -16.63
C ARG A 58 22.95 -0.07 -17.67
N LYS A 59 22.49 -0.06 -18.93
CA LYS A 59 23.15 0.68 -20.01
C LYS A 59 22.74 2.15 -20.06
N THR A 60 21.57 2.48 -19.52
CA THR A 60 20.97 3.82 -19.58
C THR A 60 21.01 4.53 -18.22
N SER A 61 21.29 3.80 -17.14
CA SER A 61 21.25 4.34 -15.79
C SER A 61 22.47 5.18 -15.46
N PRO A 62 22.30 6.38 -14.90
CA PRO A 62 23.42 7.16 -14.40
C PRO A 62 24.02 6.50 -13.15
N ALA A 63 25.27 6.86 -12.86
CA ALA A 63 25.93 6.45 -11.64
C ALA A 63 25.16 6.96 -10.40
N LEU A 64 25.00 6.09 -9.40
CA LEU A 64 24.30 6.44 -8.17
C LEU A 64 25.20 7.34 -7.30
N THR A 65 24.96 8.64 -7.33
CA THR A 65 25.66 9.60 -6.46
C THR A 65 25.16 9.49 -5.01
N PHE A 66 25.99 9.89 -4.04
CA PHE A 66 25.58 9.92 -2.63
C PHE A 66 24.33 10.78 -2.40
N LYS A 67 24.25 11.94 -3.05
CA LYS A 67 23.09 12.83 -2.98
C LYS A 67 21.81 12.19 -3.53
N ALA A 68 21.91 11.47 -4.64
CA ALA A 68 20.78 10.72 -5.20
C ALA A 68 20.38 9.58 -4.26
N SER A 69 21.35 8.82 -3.75
CA SER A 69 21.12 7.76 -2.76
C SER A 69 20.39 8.28 -1.51
N LEU A 70 20.82 9.40 -0.94
CA LEU A 70 20.17 10.01 0.22
C LEU A 70 18.72 10.45 -0.09
N LYS A 71 18.49 11.06 -1.26
CA LYS A 71 17.12 11.40 -1.71
C LYS A 71 16.25 10.16 -1.82
N LEU A 72 16.75 9.09 -2.43
CA LEU A 72 16.04 7.81 -2.57
C LEU A 72 15.76 7.15 -1.22
N PHE A 73 16.72 7.20 -0.30
CA PHE A 73 16.56 6.67 1.05
C PHE A 73 15.45 7.40 1.81
N VAL A 74 15.46 8.75 1.82
CA VAL A 74 14.40 9.54 2.46
C VAL A 74 13.05 9.32 1.78
N HIS A 75 13.03 9.26 0.44
CA HIS A 75 11.81 9.00 -0.34
C HIS A 75 11.19 7.62 -0.04
N ALA A 76 12.04 6.60 0.09
CA ALA A 76 11.63 5.26 0.50
C ALA A 76 11.11 5.21 1.95
N LEU A 77 11.68 6.05 2.85
CA LEU A 77 11.32 6.05 4.27
C LEU A 77 9.87 6.41 4.50
N TYR A 78 9.42 7.57 4.04
CA TYR A 78 8.02 7.95 4.24
C TYR A 78 7.09 7.23 3.26
N GLY A 79 7.58 6.89 2.07
CA GLY A 79 6.75 6.46 0.95
C GLY A 79 6.50 4.97 0.82
N ILE A 80 7.49 4.14 1.15
CA ILE A 80 7.38 2.67 1.08
C ILE A 80 7.43 2.08 2.48
N SER A 81 8.50 2.33 3.24
CA SER A 81 8.69 1.70 4.55
C SER A 81 7.64 2.18 5.56
N GLY A 82 7.58 3.48 5.81
CA GLY A 82 6.68 4.10 6.77
C GLY A 82 5.22 3.94 6.38
N SER A 83 4.86 4.24 5.13
CA SER A 83 3.47 4.11 4.65
C SER A 83 2.95 2.69 4.79
N ILE A 84 3.70 1.66 4.34
CA ILE A 84 3.25 0.28 4.38
C ILE A 84 3.20 -0.21 5.84
N ASN A 85 4.20 0.10 6.68
CA ASN A 85 4.18 -0.31 8.09
C ASN A 85 2.97 0.29 8.82
N VAL A 86 2.76 1.61 8.70
CA VAL A 86 1.61 2.29 9.33
C VAL A 86 0.29 1.73 8.81
N TYR A 87 0.19 1.49 7.50
CA TYR A 87 -0.99 0.90 6.89
C TYR A 87 -1.25 -0.53 7.39
N SER A 88 -0.21 -1.37 7.47
CA SER A 88 -0.31 -2.75 7.96
C SER A 88 -0.69 -2.81 9.43
N ILE A 89 -0.18 -1.91 10.26
CA ILE A 89 -0.65 -1.76 11.66
C ILE A 89 -2.12 -1.35 11.68
N GLY A 90 -2.54 -0.39 10.85
CA GLY A 90 -3.95 -0.02 10.82
C GLY A 90 -4.86 -1.17 10.34
N LEU A 91 -4.40 -1.97 9.37
CA LEU A 91 -5.10 -3.14 8.88
C LEU A 91 -5.28 -4.21 9.94
N SER A 92 -4.34 -4.39 10.88
CA SER A 92 -4.52 -5.37 11.96
C SER A 92 -5.70 -5.00 12.87
N TYR A 93 -5.98 -3.71 13.05
CA TYR A 93 -7.11 -3.21 13.85
C TYR A 93 -8.43 -3.05 13.09
N ALA A 94 -8.41 -3.07 11.75
CA ALA A 94 -9.56 -2.87 10.90
C ALA A 94 -9.85 -4.10 10.01
N SER A 95 -10.76 -3.96 9.03
CA SER A 95 -11.13 -5.04 8.11
C SER A 95 -10.50 -4.88 6.72
N ALA A 96 -10.34 -5.99 6.00
CA ALA A 96 -9.89 -5.99 4.60
C ALA A 96 -10.83 -5.17 3.69
N THR A 97 -12.12 -5.10 4.01
CA THR A 97 -13.10 -4.26 3.31
C THR A 97 -12.81 -2.77 3.51
N SER A 98 -12.58 -2.35 4.76
CA SER A 98 -12.20 -0.97 5.09
C SER A 98 -10.91 -0.56 4.36
N SER A 99 -9.96 -1.50 4.30
CA SER A 99 -8.69 -1.36 3.57
C SER A 99 -8.89 -1.16 2.09
N SER A 100 -9.74 -1.96 1.47
CA SER A 100 -10.07 -1.81 0.06
C SER A 100 -10.78 -0.47 -0.22
N ALA A 101 -11.68 -0.03 0.66
CA ALA A 101 -12.34 1.26 0.54
C ALA A 101 -11.34 2.43 0.64
N ILE A 102 -10.46 2.42 1.63
CA ILE A 102 -9.41 3.45 1.81
C ILE A 102 -8.42 3.45 0.63
N SER A 103 -8.02 2.28 0.15
CA SER A 103 -7.14 2.16 -1.04
C SER A 103 -7.76 2.76 -2.31
N ASN A 104 -9.09 2.79 -2.42
CA ASN A 104 -9.79 3.43 -3.54
C ASN A 104 -9.78 4.96 -3.45
N VAL A 105 -9.51 5.54 -2.28
CA VAL A 105 -9.35 6.99 -2.10
C VAL A 105 -7.98 7.49 -2.56
N LEU A 106 -6.99 6.60 -2.70
CA LEU A 106 -5.63 6.94 -3.10
C LEU A 106 -5.51 7.89 -4.31
N PRO A 107 -6.16 7.64 -5.48
CA PRO A 107 -6.10 8.57 -6.61
C PRO A 107 -6.68 9.95 -6.32
N VAL A 108 -7.70 10.03 -5.45
CA VAL A 108 -8.31 11.30 -5.02
C VAL A 108 -7.30 12.11 -4.21
N VAL A 109 -6.68 11.49 -3.20
CA VAL A 109 -5.68 12.14 -2.34
C VAL A 109 -4.44 12.55 -3.13
N ALA A 110 -3.96 11.68 -4.04
CA ALA A 110 -2.82 11.98 -4.88
C ALA A 110 -3.08 13.20 -5.78
N PHE A 111 -4.29 13.34 -6.32
CA PHE A 111 -4.64 14.53 -7.09
C PHE A 111 -4.66 15.80 -6.25
N PHE A 112 -5.30 15.77 -5.07
CA PHE A 112 -5.31 16.92 -4.16
C PHE A 112 -3.88 17.34 -3.78
N LEU A 113 -3.02 16.38 -3.43
CA LEU A 113 -1.60 16.65 -3.15
C LEU A 113 -0.86 17.23 -4.35
N ALA A 114 -1.09 16.71 -5.56
CA ALA A 114 -0.47 17.25 -6.77
C ALA A 114 -0.88 18.71 -7.02
N VAL A 115 -2.15 19.06 -6.81
CA VAL A 115 -2.64 20.45 -6.92
C VAL A 115 -2.02 21.33 -5.83
N LEU A 116 -2.01 20.88 -4.57
CA LEU A 116 -1.45 21.62 -3.43
C LEU A 116 0.05 21.90 -3.59
N LEU A 117 0.81 20.93 -4.10
CA LEU A 117 2.25 21.06 -4.33
C LEU A 117 2.59 21.87 -5.60
N ARG A 118 1.60 22.53 -6.23
CA ARG A 118 1.71 23.40 -7.41
C ARG A 118 2.23 22.71 -8.70
N GLN A 119 2.78 21.50 -8.61
CA GLN A 119 3.08 20.63 -9.75
C GLN A 119 1.85 20.32 -10.62
N GLY A 120 0.67 20.31 -10.00
CA GLY A 120 -0.60 20.13 -10.67
C GLY A 120 -1.01 21.33 -11.52
N ILE A 121 -0.62 22.56 -11.20
CA ILE A 121 -1.06 23.75 -11.96
C ILE A 121 -0.27 23.90 -13.27
N GLU A 122 0.99 23.46 -13.32
CA GLU A 122 1.77 23.36 -14.57
C GLU A 122 1.39 22.13 -15.42
N SER A 123 1.00 21.00 -14.79
CA SER A 123 0.63 19.74 -15.47
C SER A 123 -0.85 19.65 -15.89
N LEU A 124 -1.75 20.21 -15.08
CA LEU A 124 -3.19 20.23 -15.32
C LEU A 124 -3.54 21.58 -15.94
N ASN A 125 -3.33 21.69 -17.24
CA ASN A 125 -3.93 22.76 -18.01
C ASN A 125 -5.46 22.56 -17.97
N MET A 126 -6.13 23.05 -16.90
CA MET A 126 -7.53 22.76 -16.54
C MET A 126 -8.53 23.21 -17.61
N LYS A 127 -8.11 24.07 -18.54
CA LYS A 127 -8.89 24.47 -19.72
C LYS A 127 -8.89 23.42 -20.84
N ARG A 128 -8.00 22.42 -20.79
CA ARG A 128 -7.87 21.35 -21.78
C ARG A 128 -8.75 20.16 -21.39
N PHE A 129 -9.34 19.49 -22.38
CA PHE A 129 -10.18 18.30 -22.21
C PHE A 129 -9.59 17.24 -21.26
N GLN A 130 -8.27 17.03 -21.29
CA GLN A 130 -7.57 16.10 -20.40
C GLN A 130 -7.64 16.49 -18.91
N GLY A 131 -7.63 17.78 -18.59
CA GLY A 131 -7.79 18.27 -17.21
C GLY A 131 -9.19 18.02 -16.68
N ILE A 132 -10.21 18.30 -17.51
CA ILE A 132 -11.62 18.06 -17.18
C ILE A 132 -11.87 16.57 -16.94
N VAL A 133 -11.39 15.69 -17.83
CA VAL A 133 -11.55 14.23 -17.67
C VAL A 133 -10.87 13.72 -16.38
N LYS A 134 -9.69 14.24 -16.02
CA LYS A 134 -9.02 13.90 -14.76
C LYS A 134 -9.88 14.28 -13.56
N VAL A 135 -10.35 15.53 -13.50
CA VAL A 135 -11.19 16.03 -12.39
C VAL A 135 -12.49 15.24 -12.28
N THR A 136 -13.19 15.03 -13.39
CA THR A 136 -14.42 14.24 -13.43
C THR A 136 -14.18 12.80 -12.92
N GLY A 137 -13.09 12.15 -13.35
CA GLY A 137 -12.71 10.83 -12.86
C GLY A 137 -12.46 10.77 -11.35
N ILE A 138 -11.91 11.83 -10.77
CA ILE A 138 -11.68 11.94 -9.32
C ILE A 138 -12.99 12.13 -8.56
N VAL A 139 -13.90 12.96 -9.06
CA VAL A 139 -15.24 13.14 -8.48
C VAL A 139 -16.00 11.80 -8.48
N PHE A 140 -15.98 11.07 -9.60
CA PHE A 140 -16.56 9.73 -9.68
C PHE A 140 -15.89 8.74 -8.71
N CYS A 141 -14.57 8.78 -8.57
CA CYS A 141 -13.85 7.92 -7.62
C CYS A 141 -14.24 8.22 -6.17
N PHE A 142 -14.36 9.50 -5.82
CA PHE A 142 -14.79 9.94 -4.49
C PHE A 142 -16.25 9.53 -4.22
N ALA A 143 -17.15 9.71 -5.19
CA ALA A 143 -18.53 9.24 -5.10
C ALA A 143 -18.61 7.71 -4.90
N GLY A 144 -17.80 6.93 -5.64
CA GLY A 144 -17.72 5.48 -5.47
C GLY A 144 -17.25 5.05 -4.08
N VAL A 145 -16.30 5.77 -3.48
CA VAL A 145 -15.88 5.53 -2.08
C VAL A 145 -17.02 5.82 -1.11
N ILE A 146 -17.74 6.93 -1.27
CA ILE A 146 -18.89 7.28 -0.44
C ILE A 146 -19.95 6.18 -0.52
N VAL A 147 -20.29 5.72 -1.74
CA VAL A 147 -21.23 4.63 -1.93
C VAL A 147 -20.76 3.35 -1.21
N LEU A 148 -19.48 2.97 -1.33
CA LEU A 148 -18.92 1.82 -0.62
C LEU A 148 -18.96 1.98 0.91
N ALA A 149 -18.77 3.20 1.42
CA ALA A 149 -18.80 3.48 2.86
C ALA A 149 -20.20 3.36 3.46
N PHE A 150 -21.23 3.73 2.69
CA PHE A 150 -22.64 3.62 3.10
C PHE A 150 -23.31 2.32 2.65
N TYR A 151 -22.64 1.50 1.84
CA TYR A 151 -23.17 0.22 1.39
C TYR A 151 -23.18 -0.80 2.53
N GLN A 152 -24.35 -1.03 3.12
CA GLN A 152 -24.60 -2.16 4.02
C GLN A 152 -24.91 -3.41 3.19
N GLY A 153 -23.86 -4.11 2.77
CA GLY A 153 -24.01 -5.44 2.16
C GLY A 153 -24.43 -6.49 3.19
N PRO A 154 -25.06 -7.61 2.77
CA PRO A 154 -25.35 -8.72 3.66
C PRO A 154 -24.05 -9.19 4.32
N GLU A 155 -24.05 -9.30 5.64
CA GLU A 155 -22.94 -9.89 6.38
C GLU A 155 -22.71 -11.30 5.85
N MET A 156 -21.65 -11.50 5.07
CA MET A 156 -21.20 -12.84 4.74
C MET A 156 -20.81 -13.48 6.06
N LYS A 157 -21.70 -14.34 6.57
CA LYS A 157 -21.49 -15.09 7.81
C LYS A 157 -20.07 -15.64 7.78
N SER A 158 -19.23 -15.12 8.67
CA SER A 158 -17.88 -15.62 8.85
C SER A 158 -17.95 -17.13 9.04
N PHE A 159 -17.30 -17.88 8.16
CA PHE A 159 -17.16 -19.33 8.30
C PHE A 159 -16.28 -19.72 9.51
N ASN A 160 -15.76 -18.74 10.25
CA ASN A 160 -15.15 -18.97 11.55
C ASN A 160 -16.22 -19.06 12.63
N HIS A 161 -16.70 -20.29 12.86
CA HIS A 161 -17.34 -20.70 14.10
C HIS A 161 -16.32 -20.69 15.25
N HIS A 162 -15.94 -19.50 15.73
CA HIS A 162 -15.49 -19.37 17.11
C HIS A 162 -16.57 -18.70 17.94
N ARG A 163 -17.29 -19.59 18.64
CA ARG A 163 -18.27 -19.33 19.70
C ARG A 163 -17.77 -18.25 20.64
N LEU A 164 -18.32 -17.04 20.51
CA LEU A 164 -18.35 -16.06 21.58
C LEU A 164 -19.80 -15.91 22.02
N LEU A 165 -20.21 -16.73 22.98
CA LEU A 165 -21.37 -16.46 23.85
C LEU A 165 -21.38 -17.47 25.01
N HIS A 166 -20.77 -17.08 26.12
CA HIS A 166 -21.43 -17.00 27.43
C HIS A 166 -20.43 -16.55 28.49
N GLN A 167 -20.50 -15.28 28.90
CA GLN A 167 -20.40 -14.96 30.32
C GLN A 167 -21.03 -13.59 30.59
N THR A 168 -22.14 -13.68 31.31
CA THR A 168 -22.91 -12.60 31.93
C THR A 168 -22.03 -11.79 32.86
N SER A 169 -21.98 -10.45 32.71
CA SER A 169 -21.86 -9.43 33.79
C SER A 169 -21.42 -8.07 33.22
N ASN A 170 -22.29 -7.05 33.24
CA ASN A 170 -22.08 -5.59 33.30
C ASN A 170 -20.88 -4.87 32.60
N SER A 171 -20.09 -5.52 31.74
CA SER A 171 -18.91 -4.96 31.05
C SER A 171 -19.06 -4.88 29.53
N HIS A 172 -20.27 -5.13 29.00
CA HIS A 172 -20.56 -5.08 27.56
C HIS A 172 -20.35 -3.68 26.96
N ALA A 173 -20.69 -2.61 27.68
CA ALA A 173 -20.52 -1.24 27.17
C ALA A 173 -19.04 -0.87 27.01
N THR A 174 -18.19 -1.21 27.97
CA THR A 174 -16.74 -0.93 27.94
C THR A 174 -16.01 -1.75 26.88
N VAL A 175 -16.40 -3.02 26.67
CA VAL A 175 -15.84 -3.88 25.62
C VAL A 175 -16.22 -3.36 24.22
N ILE A 176 -17.47 -2.94 24.02
CA ILE A 176 -17.92 -2.36 22.74
C ILE A 176 -17.19 -1.03 22.46
N VAL A 177 -17.08 -0.15 23.45
CA VAL A 177 -16.38 1.15 23.29
C VAL A 177 -14.88 0.96 22.99
N HIS A 178 -14.23 -0.01 23.65
CA HIS A 178 -12.82 -0.34 23.37
C HIS A 178 -12.62 -0.91 21.97
N SER A 179 -13.55 -1.77 21.51
CA SER A 179 -13.55 -2.32 20.15
C SER A 179 -13.69 -1.22 19.08
N VAL A 180 -14.64 -0.29 19.27
CA VAL A 180 -14.85 0.84 18.34
C VAL A 180 -13.64 1.77 18.28
N ARG A 181 -13.03 2.10 19.43
CA ARG A 181 -11.84 2.96 19.48
C ARG A 181 -10.64 2.34 18.75
N THR A 182 -10.45 1.04 18.92
CA THR A 182 -9.38 0.30 18.24
C THR A 182 -9.61 0.22 16.73
N TRP A 183 -10.86 -0.03 16.31
CA TRP A 183 -11.22 0.02 14.89
C TRP A 183 -11.00 1.41 14.28
N LEU A 184 -11.43 2.48 14.97
CA LEU A 184 -11.19 3.87 14.54
C LEU A 184 -9.71 4.21 14.42
N LEU A 185 -8.87 3.72 15.35
CA LEU A 185 -7.42 3.82 15.25
C LEU A 185 -6.91 3.13 13.98
N GLY A 186 -7.44 1.95 13.65
CA GLY A 186 -7.13 1.24 12.42
C GLY A 186 -7.41 2.06 11.15
N ILE A 187 -8.62 2.63 11.06
CA ILE A 187 -9.04 3.52 9.97
C ILE A 187 -8.12 4.74 9.86
N PHE A 188 -7.81 5.38 10.99
CA PHE A 188 -6.91 6.54 11.03
C PHE A 188 -5.51 6.20 10.51
N LEU A 189 -4.90 5.10 11.00
CA LEU A 189 -3.57 4.67 10.59
C LEU A 189 -3.53 4.29 9.10
N MET A 190 -4.53 3.55 8.60
CA MET A 190 -4.59 3.22 7.17
C MET A 190 -4.77 4.46 6.29
N THR A 191 -5.57 5.43 6.74
CA THR A 191 -5.74 6.70 6.03
C THR A 191 -4.41 7.47 5.99
N LEU A 192 -3.70 7.54 7.11
CA LEU A 192 -2.37 8.16 7.20
C LEU A 192 -1.37 7.47 6.26
N GLY A 193 -1.30 6.14 6.29
CA GLY A 193 -0.46 5.36 5.37
C GLY A 193 -0.80 5.62 3.90
N THR A 194 -2.08 5.77 3.58
CA THR A 194 -2.56 6.08 2.21
C THR A 194 -2.15 7.49 1.78
N ILE A 195 -2.19 8.47 2.69
CA ILE A 195 -1.71 9.85 2.41
C ILE A 195 -0.21 9.84 2.17
N CYS A 196 0.58 9.12 2.99
CA CYS A 196 2.02 8.98 2.78
C CYS A 196 2.34 8.30 1.43
N TRP A 197 1.59 7.26 1.07
CA TRP A 197 1.72 6.60 -0.25
C TRP A 197 1.37 7.55 -1.39
N ALA A 198 0.28 8.31 -1.27
CA ALA A 198 -0.10 9.31 -2.26
C ALA A 198 1.00 10.37 -2.44
N PHE A 199 1.55 10.87 -1.34
CA PHE A 199 2.65 11.83 -1.35
C PHE A 199 3.88 11.27 -2.07
N TRP A 200 4.24 10.02 -1.79
CA TRP A 200 5.31 9.31 -2.51
C TRP A 200 5.04 9.19 -4.01
N THR A 201 3.81 8.85 -4.42
CA THR A 201 3.47 8.75 -5.84
C THR A 201 3.55 10.09 -6.57
N VAL A 202 3.14 11.19 -5.93
CA VAL A 202 3.18 12.54 -6.51
C VAL A 202 4.63 13.02 -6.67
N LEU A 203 5.45 12.80 -5.64
CA LEU A 203 6.86 13.20 -5.65
C LEU A 203 7.77 12.26 -6.46
N GLN A 204 7.22 11.20 -7.07
CA GLN A 204 7.99 10.29 -7.92
C GLN A 204 8.58 10.98 -9.15
N GLY A 205 7.90 11.99 -9.72
CA GLY A 205 8.38 12.76 -10.88
C GLY A 205 9.72 13.47 -10.61
N PRO A 206 9.78 14.38 -9.61
CA PRO A 206 11.03 15.06 -9.22
C PRO A 206 12.18 14.13 -8.85
N ILE A 207 11.87 12.95 -8.31
CA ILE A 207 12.89 11.94 -8.00
C ILE A 207 13.45 11.33 -9.28
N LEU A 208 12.61 11.10 -10.29
CA LEU A 208 13.05 10.62 -11.61
C LEU A 208 13.87 11.66 -12.37
N ASP A 209 13.66 12.96 -12.14
CA ASP A 209 14.53 14.01 -12.69
C ASP A 209 15.97 13.91 -12.13
N ALA A 210 16.12 13.44 -10.88
CA ALA A 210 17.42 13.23 -10.25
C ALA A 210 18.03 11.85 -10.57
N TYR A 211 17.21 10.83 -10.82
CA TYR A 211 17.64 9.48 -11.20
C TYR A 211 16.71 8.88 -12.27
N PRO A 212 16.97 9.12 -13.57
CA PRO A 212 16.07 8.86 -14.71
C PRO A 212 15.94 7.37 -15.12
N SER A 213 16.03 6.45 -14.16
CA SER A 213 15.86 5.01 -14.38
C SER A 213 14.66 4.53 -13.56
N LYS A 214 13.49 4.36 -14.18
CA LYS A 214 12.22 4.18 -13.47
C LYS A 214 12.17 2.90 -12.66
N LEU A 215 12.60 1.79 -13.28
CA LEU A 215 12.53 0.47 -12.67
C LEU A 215 13.62 0.33 -11.58
N LEU A 216 14.84 0.77 -11.86
CA LEU A 216 15.97 0.76 -10.95
C LEU A 216 15.77 1.72 -9.78
N ASN A 217 15.21 2.92 -10.00
CA ASN A 217 14.79 3.84 -8.95
C ASN A 217 13.88 3.12 -7.94
N THR A 218 12.83 2.46 -8.43
CA THR A 218 11.86 1.82 -7.55
C THR A 218 12.45 0.58 -6.86
N SER A 219 13.28 -0.20 -7.55
CA SER A 219 14.01 -1.33 -6.96
C SER A 219 14.99 -0.89 -5.87
N LEU A 220 15.74 0.20 -6.08
CA LEU A 220 16.63 0.78 -5.06
C LEU A 220 15.84 1.28 -3.85
N GLN A 221 14.68 1.90 -4.07
CA GLN A 221 13.81 2.30 -2.97
C GLN A 221 13.28 1.09 -2.18
N ILE A 222 12.99 -0.05 -2.82
CA ILE A 222 12.61 -1.28 -2.11
C ILE A 222 13.79 -1.82 -1.28
N VAL A 223 15.03 -1.72 -1.78
CA VAL A 223 16.23 -2.06 -1.00
C VAL A 223 16.34 -1.18 0.23
N PHE A 224 16.24 0.15 0.09
CA PHE A 224 16.26 1.07 1.22
C PHE A 224 15.10 0.83 2.19
N ALA A 225 13.90 0.61 1.66
CA ALA A 225 12.71 0.31 2.46
C ALA A 225 12.85 -1.01 3.24
N THR A 226 13.58 -1.99 2.72
CA THR A 226 13.87 -3.25 3.43
C THR A 226 14.76 -2.99 4.64
N ILE A 227 15.84 -2.22 4.46
CA ILE A 227 16.75 -1.83 5.54
C ILE A 227 15.99 -1.03 6.61
N GLN A 228 15.19 -0.05 6.20
CA GLN A 228 14.40 0.77 7.11
C GLN A 228 13.34 -0.06 7.85
N SER A 229 12.63 -0.94 7.13
CA SER A 229 11.61 -1.82 7.73
C SER A 229 12.23 -2.84 8.67
N PHE A 230 13.48 -3.25 8.47
CA PHE A 230 14.22 -4.08 9.41
C PHE A 230 14.42 -3.36 10.74
N PHE A 231 14.87 -2.11 10.72
CA PHE A 231 15.01 -1.32 11.95
C PHE A 231 13.65 -1.03 12.62
N ILE A 232 12.61 -0.73 11.83
CA ILE A 232 11.24 -0.57 12.36
C ILE A 232 10.78 -1.86 13.03
N ALA A 233 10.96 -3.02 12.39
CA ALA A 233 10.60 -4.31 12.94
C ALA A 233 11.39 -4.61 14.23
N LEU A 234 12.69 -4.30 14.30
CA LEU A 234 13.48 -4.45 15.53
C LEU A 234 12.93 -3.62 16.70
N VAL A 235 12.45 -2.42 16.42
CA VAL A 235 11.90 -1.53 17.45
C VAL A 235 10.52 -1.98 17.90
N VAL A 236 9.66 -2.34 16.94
CA VAL A 236 8.24 -2.69 17.16
C VAL A 236 8.09 -4.12 17.70
N GLU A 237 8.84 -5.08 17.15
CA GLU A 237 8.75 -6.50 17.49
C GLU A 237 10.07 -6.97 18.11
N ARG A 238 10.19 -6.80 19.43
CA ARG A 238 11.39 -7.21 20.18
C ARG A 238 11.45 -8.70 20.46
N ASP A 239 10.33 -9.40 20.34
CA ASP A 239 10.28 -10.85 20.51
C ASP A 239 10.64 -11.56 19.19
N PHE A 240 11.88 -12.06 19.10
CA PHE A 240 12.39 -12.80 17.95
C PHE A 240 11.65 -14.13 17.69
N SER A 241 10.83 -14.63 18.62
CA SER A 241 9.98 -15.79 18.35
C SER A 241 8.96 -15.48 17.23
N ARG A 242 8.48 -14.23 17.17
CA ARG A 242 7.49 -13.73 16.20
C ARG A 242 8.12 -13.35 14.85
N TRP A 243 9.45 -13.37 14.76
CA TRP A 243 10.19 -13.20 13.51
C TRP A 243 10.26 -14.48 12.68
N LYS A 244 10.01 -15.63 13.31
CA LYS A 244 10.01 -16.92 12.61
C LYS A 244 8.83 -16.97 11.65
N LEU A 245 9.14 -16.90 10.35
CA LEU A 245 8.15 -17.12 9.31
C LEU A 245 7.73 -18.59 9.33
N LYS A 246 6.48 -18.84 9.76
CA LYS A 246 5.88 -20.18 9.73
C LYS A 246 5.52 -20.54 8.29
N LEU A 247 5.61 -21.83 7.94
CA LEU A 247 5.18 -22.38 6.65
C LEU A 247 3.65 -22.54 6.59
N ASP A 248 2.91 -21.48 6.92
CA ASP A 248 1.46 -21.45 6.99
C ASP A 248 0.86 -20.33 6.11
N ILE A 249 -0.35 -19.87 6.43
CA ILE A 249 -1.04 -18.77 5.75
C ILE A 249 -0.14 -17.52 5.66
N SER A 250 0.74 -17.31 6.64
CA SER A 250 1.71 -16.21 6.68
C SER A 250 2.66 -16.23 5.48
N LEU A 251 3.18 -17.41 5.10
CA LEU A 251 4.08 -17.54 3.95
C LEU A 251 3.32 -17.28 2.64
N ILE A 252 2.13 -17.87 2.50
CA ILE A 252 1.27 -17.67 1.33
C ILE A 252 0.93 -16.19 1.18
N ALA A 253 0.64 -15.50 2.29
CA ALA A 253 0.38 -14.07 2.32
C ALA A 253 1.55 -13.26 1.80
N VAL A 254 2.75 -13.54 2.29
CA VAL A 254 3.95 -12.82 1.84
C VAL A 254 4.20 -13.07 0.35
N LEU A 255 4.14 -14.33 -0.11
CA LEU A 255 4.38 -14.69 -1.52
C LEU A 255 3.35 -14.05 -2.46
N TYR A 256 2.07 -14.06 -2.09
CA TYR A 256 1.01 -13.40 -2.85
C TYR A 256 1.21 -11.87 -2.93
N CYS A 257 1.66 -11.26 -1.84
CA CYS A 257 1.95 -9.83 -1.81
C CYS A 257 3.17 -9.44 -2.65
N VAL A 258 4.16 -10.33 -2.77
CA VAL A 258 5.35 -10.12 -3.61
C VAL A 258 4.98 -10.18 -5.09
N SER A 259 4.21 -11.19 -5.51
CA SER A 259 3.77 -11.29 -6.91
C SER A 259 2.99 -10.05 -7.36
N SER A 260 2.16 -9.51 -6.47
CA SER A 260 1.41 -8.28 -6.67
C SER A 260 2.32 -7.06 -6.91
N ILE A 261 3.40 -6.91 -6.14
CA ILE A 261 4.40 -5.83 -6.35
C ILE A 261 5.07 -5.98 -7.70
N CYS A 262 5.47 -7.19 -8.07
CA CYS A 262 6.13 -7.46 -9.35
C CYS A 262 5.25 -7.08 -10.53
N VAL A 263 3.97 -7.48 -10.49
CA VAL A 263 3.00 -7.12 -11.54
C VAL A 263 2.80 -5.61 -11.61
N PHE A 264 2.65 -4.91 -10.48
CA PHE A 264 2.48 -3.46 -10.48
C PHE A 264 3.67 -2.71 -11.10
N LEU A 265 4.90 -3.11 -10.77
CA LEU A 265 6.10 -2.47 -11.29
C LEU A 265 6.33 -2.74 -12.77
N MET A 266 6.00 -3.95 -13.23
CA MET A 266 6.07 -4.31 -14.66
C MET A 266 4.97 -3.63 -15.49
N CYS A 267 3.80 -3.39 -14.90
CA CYS A 267 2.68 -2.72 -15.58
C CYS A 267 2.73 -1.18 -15.51
N ARG A 268 3.68 -0.57 -14.80
CA ARG A 268 3.83 0.89 -14.79
C ARG A 268 4.26 1.35 -16.20
N PRO A 269 3.47 2.19 -16.89
CA PRO A 269 3.82 2.61 -18.25
C PRO A 269 5.14 3.37 -18.24
N VAL A 270 6.08 2.88 -19.06
CA VAL A 270 7.33 3.57 -19.43
C VAL A 270 6.97 4.63 -20.47
N SER A 271 6.19 5.65 -20.07
CA SER A 271 5.91 6.82 -20.91
C SER A 271 6.84 7.97 -20.55
#